data_AF-A0A2N2SNC4-F1
#
_entry.id   AF-A0A2N2SNC4-F1
#
_cell.length_a   1.000
_cell.length_b   1.000
_cell.length_c   1.000
_cell.angle_alpha   90.00
_cell.angle_beta   90.00
_cell.angle_gamma   90.00
#
_symmetry.space_group_name_H-M   'P 1'
#
loop_
_entity.id
_entity.type
_entity.pdbx_description
1 polymer ?
#
loop_
_entity_poly.entity_id
_entity_poly.type
_entity_poly.pdbx_seq_one_letter_code
_entity_poly.pdbx_strand_id
1 'polypeptide(L)'
;MSSRPSFRIALRTLALGLIVAHAHAADDTDAGAGRIDQLKAEAKHLRDQAETTFQATESSCYGRFMVNRCIDQAKQARLDAIRSARELESEARKLELAERQRAAAEVMQTNPGAPLTPASPSPAADAMINPTPEAERLRADRERVADQAETDARAAQAAKDVERARERSKADAAAAQRAEQAARERARYEERIREYEEKKARDAAGR
;
A
#
# COMPACT_ATOMS: atom_id res chain seq x y z
N MET A 1 -31.77 71.35 -14.04
CA MET A 1 -30.57 71.56 -13.20
C MET A 1 -29.63 70.40 -13.55
N SER A 2 -28.86 70.51 -14.64
CA SER A 2 -27.56 71.22 -14.75
C SER A 2 -26.55 70.66 -13.75
N SER A 3 -25.36 70.20 -14.10
CA SER A 3 -24.54 70.45 -15.29
C SER A 3 -23.43 69.41 -15.37
N ARG A 4 -22.98 69.06 -16.58
CA ARG A 4 -21.63 68.55 -16.82
C ARG A 4 -20.61 69.65 -16.51
N PRO A 5 -19.33 69.29 -16.35
CA PRO A 5 -18.40 69.79 -17.38
C PRO A 5 -17.41 68.73 -17.86
N SER A 6 -17.16 68.80 -19.17
CA SER A 6 -16.01 68.22 -19.85
C SER A 6 -14.86 69.23 -19.79
N PHE A 7 -13.64 68.77 -19.55
CA PHE A 7 -12.45 69.43 -20.08
C PHE A 7 -11.49 68.39 -20.66
N ARG A 8 -11.06 68.68 -21.88
CA ARG A 8 -10.13 67.92 -22.71
C ARG A 8 -8.69 68.37 -22.39
N ILE A 9 -7.73 67.53 -22.78
CA ILE A 9 -6.43 67.83 -23.44
C ILE A 9 -5.25 67.05 -22.82
N ALA A 10 -4.90 66.00 -23.57
CA ALA A 10 -3.59 65.65 -24.12
C ALA A 10 -2.41 65.17 -23.25
N LEU A 11 -1.87 64.06 -23.76
CA LEU A 11 -0.49 63.90 -24.27
C LEU A 11 0.34 62.83 -23.54
N ARG A 12 0.49 61.71 -24.26
CA ARG A 12 1.68 60.82 -24.35
C ARG A 12 2.45 60.51 -23.06
N THR A 13 2.34 59.25 -22.65
CA THR A 13 3.51 58.38 -22.44
C THR A 13 3.23 57.01 -23.04
N LEU A 14 3.89 56.79 -24.18
CA LEU A 14 4.15 55.47 -24.76
C LEU A 14 5.25 54.80 -23.92
N ALA A 15 5.20 53.47 -23.84
CA ALA A 15 6.21 52.56 -23.31
C ALA A 15 6.27 52.44 -21.78
N LEU A 16 5.76 51.31 -21.26
CA LEU A 16 6.60 50.20 -20.80
C LEU A 16 5.68 49.17 -20.11
N GLY A 17 5.55 47.98 -20.69
CA GLY A 17 4.72 46.93 -20.09
C GLY A 17 4.55 45.71 -20.98
N LEU A 18 5.57 45.37 -21.77
CA LEU A 18 5.59 44.13 -22.55
C LEU A 18 6.70 43.21 -22.06
N ILE A 19 6.84 43.02 -20.74
CA ILE A 19 7.72 42.01 -20.14
C ILE A 19 7.11 41.52 -18.81
N VAL A 20 5.93 40.89 -18.83
CA VAL A 20 5.49 39.99 -17.76
C VAL A 20 4.82 38.79 -18.41
N ALA A 21 5.59 37.99 -19.12
CA ALA A 21 5.15 36.69 -19.64
C ALA A 21 6.16 35.57 -19.39
N HIS A 22 7.33 35.88 -18.82
CA HIS A 22 8.42 34.91 -18.61
C HIS A 22 8.79 34.70 -17.12
N ALA A 23 8.08 35.34 -16.20
CA ALA A 23 8.29 35.15 -14.75
C ALA A 23 7.31 34.15 -14.11
N HIS A 24 6.24 33.75 -14.80
CA HIS A 24 5.22 32.85 -14.23
C HIS A 24 5.62 31.37 -14.27
N ALA A 25 6.59 30.98 -15.10
CA ALA A 25 6.99 29.57 -15.21
C ALA A 25 7.73 29.06 -13.95
N ALA A 26 8.55 29.89 -13.30
CA ALA A 26 9.28 29.48 -12.09
C ALA A 26 8.39 29.48 -10.84
N ASP A 27 7.50 30.47 -10.70
CA ASP A 27 6.52 30.56 -9.60
C ASP A 27 5.49 29.41 -9.67
N ASP A 28 5.02 29.05 -10.87
CA ASP A 28 4.04 27.96 -11.04
C ASP A 28 4.64 26.58 -10.72
N THR A 29 5.94 26.37 -10.96
CA THR A 29 6.61 25.10 -10.60
C THR A 29 6.84 24.97 -9.09
N ASP A 30 7.19 26.05 -8.40
CA ASP A 30 7.39 26.05 -6.94
C ASP A 30 6.05 25.94 -6.20
N ALA A 31 5.01 26.62 -6.71
CA ALA A 31 3.63 26.47 -6.24
C ALA A 31 3.08 25.05 -6.47
N GLY A 32 3.43 24.41 -7.59
CA GLY A 32 3.06 23.03 -7.93
C GLY A 32 3.71 22.01 -6.97
N ALA A 33 5.02 22.11 -6.76
CA ALA A 33 5.77 21.27 -5.83
C ALA A 33 5.24 21.42 -4.40
N GLY A 34 5.00 22.66 -3.95
CA GLY A 34 4.41 22.94 -2.63
C GLY A 34 3.03 22.31 -2.45
N ARG A 35 2.19 22.29 -3.50
CA ARG A 35 0.88 21.64 -3.47
C ARG A 35 0.99 20.11 -3.39
N ILE A 36 1.92 19.50 -4.12
CA ILE A 36 2.18 18.05 -4.07
C ILE A 36 2.61 17.63 -2.66
N ASP A 37 3.53 18.38 -2.06
CA ASP A 37 4.03 18.07 -0.72
C ASP A 37 2.95 18.23 0.35
N GLN A 38 2.10 19.25 0.23
CA GLN A 38 0.92 19.40 1.09
C GLN A 38 -0.01 18.20 1.01
N LEU A 39 -0.37 17.75 -0.20
CA LEU A 39 -1.24 16.58 -0.38
C LEU A 39 -0.62 15.30 0.20
N LYS A 40 0.69 15.11 0.02
CA LYS A 40 1.43 13.97 0.60
C LYS A 40 1.45 14.04 2.13
N ALA A 41 1.68 15.22 2.70
CA ALA A 41 1.70 15.44 4.14
C ALA A 41 0.32 15.23 4.77
N GLU A 42 -0.73 15.74 4.15
CA GLU A 42 -2.12 15.57 4.57
C GLU A 42 -2.54 14.10 4.53
N ALA A 43 -2.24 13.39 3.43
CA ALA A 43 -2.52 11.96 3.32
C ALA A 43 -1.78 11.12 4.37
N LYS A 44 -0.51 11.47 4.66
CA LYS A 44 0.26 10.82 5.73
C LYS A 44 -0.37 11.08 7.10
N HIS A 45 -0.65 12.34 7.41
CA HIS A 45 -1.29 12.74 8.66
C HIS A 45 -2.62 12.00 8.86
N LEU A 46 -3.44 11.90 7.81
CA LEU A 46 -4.73 11.21 7.88
C LEU A 46 -4.58 9.72 8.18
N ARG A 47 -3.57 9.05 7.60
CA ARG A 47 -3.26 7.64 7.91
C ARG A 47 -2.79 7.47 9.35
N ASP A 48 -1.88 8.31 9.81
CA ASP A 48 -1.32 8.24 11.16
C ASP A 48 -2.39 8.52 12.22
N GLN A 49 -3.28 9.49 11.95
CA GLN A 49 -4.45 9.79 12.79
C GLN A 49 -5.45 8.65 12.82
N ALA A 50 -5.76 8.04 11.66
CA ALA A 50 -6.67 6.90 11.57
C ALA A 50 -6.13 5.70 12.36
N GLU A 51 -4.83 5.44 12.28
CA GLU A 51 -4.17 4.37 13.03
C GLU A 51 -4.21 4.62 14.53
N THR A 52 -3.85 5.82 14.96
CA THR A 52 -3.86 6.20 16.37
C THR A 52 -5.27 6.12 16.96
N THR A 53 -6.27 6.60 16.22
CA THR A 53 -7.68 6.53 16.62
C THR A 53 -8.16 5.10 16.73
N PHE A 54 -7.78 4.24 15.78
CA PHE A 54 -8.12 2.82 15.80
C PHE A 54 -7.52 2.13 17.03
N GLN A 55 -6.22 2.31 17.29
CA GLN A 55 -5.54 1.69 18.45
C GLN A 55 -6.16 2.12 19.78
N ALA A 56 -6.46 3.42 19.93
CA ALA A 56 -7.15 3.93 21.11
C ALA A 56 -8.56 3.31 21.25
N THR A 57 -9.31 3.25 20.16
CA THR A 57 -10.70 2.73 20.16
C THR A 57 -10.73 1.23 20.40
N GLU A 58 -9.84 0.46 19.78
CA GLU A 58 -9.77 -0.99 19.90
C GLU A 58 -9.56 -1.42 21.36
N SER A 59 -8.64 -0.76 22.08
CA SER A 59 -8.43 -1.03 23.51
C SER A 59 -9.71 -0.80 24.34
N SER A 60 -10.46 0.27 24.03
CA SER A 60 -11.71 0.60 24.71
C SER A 60 -12.85 -0.39 24.38
N CYS A 61 -12.82 -1.03 23.21
CA CYS A 61 -13.87 -1.95 22.78
C CYS A 61 -13.97 -3.20 23.67
N TYR A 62 -12.85 -3.67 24.24
CA TYR A 62 -12.83 -4.84 25.11
C TYR A 62 -13.62 -4.65 26.43
N GLY A 63 -13.87 -3.39 26.83
CA GLY A 63 -14.71 -3.08 28.00
C GLY A 63 -16.22 -3.02 27.70
N ARG A 64 -16.66 -3.30 26.47
CA ARG A 64 -18.07 -3.16 26.04
C ARG A 64 -18.76 -4.50 25.88
N PHE A 65 -20.08 -4.54 26.08
CA PHE A 65 -20.87 -5.77 25.94
C PHE A 65 -20.86 -6.36 24.51
N MET A 66 -20.78 -5.53 23.47
CA MET A 66 -20.70 -5.96 22.07
C MET A 66 -19.31 -5.70 21.48
N VAL A 67 -18.27 -6.33 22.06
CA VAL A 67 -16.86 -6.14 21.67
C VAL A 67 -16.66 -6.28 20.15
N ASN A 68 -17.17 -7.37 19.56
CA ASN A 68 -16.99 -7.63 18.13
C ASN A 68 -17.57 -6.52 17.25
N ARG A 69 -18.81 -6.09 17.54
CA ARG A 69 -19.45 -4.99 16.81
C ARG A 69 -18.68 -3.68 16.96
N CYS A 70 -18.14 -3.41 18.15
CA CYS A 70 -17.31 -2.22 18.38
C CYS A 70 -16.03 -2.25 17.55
N ILE A 71 -15.32 -3.39 17.54
CA ILE A 71 -14.10 -3.57 16.75
C ILE A 71 -14.40 -3.44 15.25
N ASP A 72 -15.49 -4.03 14.77
CA ASP A 72 -15.87 -3.94 13.36
C ASP A 72 -16.17 -2.50 12.93
N GLN A 73 -16.87 -1.74 13.77
CA GLN A 73 -17.11 -0.31 13.53
C GLN A 73 -15.80 0.50 13.52
N ALA A 74 -14.88 0.22 14.45
CA ALA A 74 -13.58 0.88 14.50
C ALA A 74 -12.73 0.55 13.25
N LYS A 75 -12.75 -0.71 12.80
CA LYS A 75 -12.09 -1.13 11.55
C LYS A 75 -12.68 -0.43 10.35
N GLN A 76 -14.01 -0.33 10.27
CA GLN A 76 -14.68 0.35 9.16
C GLN A 76 -14.29 1.83 9.10
N ALA A 77 -14.32 2.54 10.23
CA ALA A 77 -13.90 3.93 10.31
C ALA A 77 -12.43 4.13 9.87
N ARG A 78 -11.53 3.23 10.29
CA ARG A 78 -10.12 3.23 9.86
C ARG A 78 -10.00 3.03 8.34
N LEU A 79 -10.73 2.06 7.78
CA LEU A 79 -10.70 1.78 6.34
C LEU A 79 -11.20 2.96 5.51
N ASP A 80 -12.26 3.63 5.96
CA ASP A 80 -12.81 4.80 5.27
C ASP A 80 -11.82 5.96 5.29
N ALA A 81 -11.17 6.24 6.43
CA ALA A 81 -10.12 7.25 6.52
C ALA A 81 -8.88 6.91 5.65
N ILE A 82 -8.47 5.65 5.60
CA ILE A 82 -7.38 5.19 4.72
C ILE A 82 -7.77 5.36 3.25
N ARG A 83 -9.04 5.14 2.88
CA ARG A 83 -9.51 5.35 1.51
C ARG A 83 -9.39 6.82 1.11
N SER A 84 -9.84 7.74 1.96
CA SER A 84 -9.67 9.17 1.73
C SER A 84 -8.20 9.58 1.63
N ALA A 85 -7.32 9.01 2.45
CA ALA A 85 -5.89 9.27 2.33
C ALA A 85 -5.31 8.82 0.97
N ARG A 86 -5.76 7.66 0.45
CA ARG A 86 -5.34 7.16 -0.87
C ARG A 86 -5.83 8.04 -2.01
N GLU A 87 -6.99 8.68 -1.87
CA GLU A 87 -7.49 9.63 -2.87
C GLU A 87 -6.54 10.83 -2.98
N LEU A 88 -6.12 11.40 -1.84
CA LEU A 88 -5.12 12.48 -1.78
C LEU A 88 -3.76 12.04 -2.37
N GLU A 89 -3.29 10.83 -2.04
CA GLU A 89 -2.07 10.29 -2.64
C GLU A 89 -2.17 10.13 -4.16
N SER A 90 -3.34 9.73 -4.65
CA SER A 90 -3.58 9.58 -6.08
C SER A 90 -3.55 10.93 -6.80
N GLU A 91 -4.07 11.97 -6.17
CA GLU A 91 -4.04 13.35 -6.69
C GLU A 91 -2.58 13.86 -6.75
N ALA A 92 -1.84 13.70 -5.66
CA ALA A 92 -0.42 14.05 -5.61
C ALA A 92 0.39 13.34 -6.72
N ARG A 93 0.13 12.04 -6.96
CA ARG A 93 0.79 11.27 -8.02
C ARG A 93 0.44 11.75 -9.43
N LYS A 94 -0.81 12.18 -9.66
CA LYS A 94 -1.21 12.75 -10.96
C LYS A 94 -0.47 14.05 -11.24
N LEU A 95 -0.35 14.92 -10.24
CA LEU A 95 0.40 16.17 -10.34
C LEU A 95 1.89 15.91 -10.59
N GLU A 96 2.51 15.01 -9.82
CA GLU A 96 3.91 14.64 -9.99
C GLU A 96 4.21 14.06 -11.38
N LEU A 97 3.30 13.24 -11.93
CA LEU A 97 3.42 12.74 -13.29
C LEU A 97 3.32 13.87 -14.33
N ALA A 98 2.39 14.80 -14.15
CA ALA A 98 2.23 15.94 -15.04
C ALA A 98 3.48 16.84 -15.04
N GLU A 99 4.08 17.09 -13.88
CA GLU A 99 5.35 17.84 -13.77
C GLU A 99 6.50 17.10 -14.46
N ARG A 100 6.63 15.79 -14.24
CA ARG A 100 7.65 14.99 -14.92
C ARG A 100 7.50 15.01 -16.44
N GLN A 101 6.26 14.98 -16.94
CA GLN A 101 5.98 15.08 -18.38
C GLN A 101 6.35 16.46 -18.93
N ARG A 102 6.08 17.55 -18.20
CA ARG A 102 6.51 18.90 -18.58
C ARG A 102 8.03 19.00 -18.64
N ALA A 103 8.72 18.54 -17.59
CA ALA A 103 10.18 18.52 -17.55
C ALA A 103 10.78 17.68 -18.69
N ALA A 104 10.21 16.51 -18.99
CA ALA A 104 10.63 15.70 -20.12
C ALA A 104 10.42 16.40 -21.47
N ALA A 105 9.31 17.12 -21.65
CA ALA A 105 9.05 17.90 -22.86
C ALA A 105 10.03 19.07 -23.01
N GLU A 106 10.39 19.75 -21.92
CA GLU A 106 11.41 20.81 -21.91
C GLU A 106 12.80 20.28 -22.27
N VAL A 107 13.18 19.11 -21.72
CA VAL A 107 14.43 18.43 -22.10
C VAL A 107 14.43 18.06 -23.58
N MET A 108 13.29 17.60 -24.12
CA MET A 108 13.17 17.27 -25.54
C MET A 108 13.25 18.51 -26.44
N GLN A 109 12.73 19.66 -26.00
CA GLN A 109 12.83 20.94 -26.71
C GLN A 109 14.24 21.53 -26.68
N THR A 110 14.94 21.42 -25.54
CA THR A 110 16.31 21.92 -25.36
C THR A 110 17.37 21.00 -25.98
N ASN A 111 17.02 19.75 -26.28
CA ASN A 111 17.88 18.76 -26.93
C ASN A 111 17.23 18.18 -28.20
N PRO A 112 17.01 19.00 -29.25
CA PRO A 112 16.26 18.61 -30.46
C PRO A 112 16.98 17.56 -31.32
N GLY A 113 18.23 17.22 -31.00
CA GLY A 113 19.01 16.18 -31.67
C GLY A 113 18.76 14.76 -31.16
N ALA A 114 17.93 14.58 -30.13
CA ALA A 114 17.53 13.25 -29.68
C ALA A 114 16.68 12.57 -30.76
N PRO A 115 16.99 11.33 -31.19
CA PRO A 115 16.22 10.64 -32.22
C PRO A 115 14.76 10.46 -31.78
N LEU A 116 13.84 11.16 -32.43
CA LEU A 116 12.39 11.09 -32.17
C LEU A 116 11.74 9.82 -32.75
N THR A 117 12.42 9.22 -33.72
CA THR A 117 12.04 7.93 -34.27
C THR A 117 12.76 6.83 -33.49
N PRO A 118 12.06 5.77 -33.04
CA PRO A 118 12.74 4.57 -32.59
C PRO A 118 13.70 4.14 -33.69
N ALA A 119 14.94 3.79 -33.31
CA ALA A 119 15.94 3.35 -34.26
C ALA A 119 15.31 2.28 -35.15
N SER A 120 15.28 2.52 -36.47
CA SER A 120 14.87 1.47 -37.40
C SER A 120 15.78 0.27 -37.15
N PRO A 121 15.24 -0.96 -37.10
CA PRO A 121 16.08 -2.13 -36.96
C PRO A 121 17.15 -2.03 -38.05
N SER A 122 18.41 -1.95 -37.63
CA SER A 122 19.53 -1.93 -38.57
C SER A 122 19.30 -3.11 -39.52
N PRO A 123 19.41 -2.94 -40.85
CA PRO A 123 19.40 -4.09 -41.74
C PRO A 123 20.45 -5.04 -41.16
N ALA A 124 20.02 -6.24 -40.80
CA ALA A 124 20.90 -7.24 -40.27
C ALA A 124 21.92 -7.50 -41.37
N ALA A 125 23.06 -6.81 -41.31
CA ALA A 125 24.26 -7.41 -41.82
C ALA A 125 24.31 -8.77 -41.14
N ASP A 126 24.46 -9.85 -41.90
CA ASP A 126 24.81 -11.17 -41.39
C ASP A 126 26.21 -11.09 -40.75
N ALA A 127 26.32 -10.28 -39.71
CA ALA A 127 27.46 -10.18 -38.84
C ALA A 127 27.40 -11.46 -38.02
N MET A 128 28.14 -12.46 -38.47
CA MET A 128 28.42 -13.65 -37.69
C MET A 128 29.14 -13.17 -36.42
N ILE A 129 28.37 -13.00 -35.34
CA ILE A 129 28.88 -12.65 -34.01
C ILE A 129 29.60 -13.89 -33.52
N ASN A 130 30.92 -13.94 -33.73
CA ASN A 130 31.73 -15.00 -33.19
C ASN A 130 31.80 -14.86 -31.66
N PRO A 131 31.52 -15.92 -30.89
CA PRO A 131 31.56 -15.86 -29.44
C PRO A 131 32.95 -15.46 -28.98
N THR A 132 33.01 -14.38 -28.19
CA THR A 132 34.26 -13.95 -27.56
C THR A 132 34.49 -14.74 -26.26
N PRO A 133 35.75 -14.97 -25.85
CA PRO A 133 36.06 -15.62 -24.58
C PRO A 133 35.49 -14.87 -23.35
N GLU A 134 35.27 -13.57 -23.46
CA GLU A 134 34.61 -12.78 -22.41
C GLU A 134 33.10 -13.06 -22.34
N ALA A 135 32.43 -13.17 -23.49
CA ALA A 135 31.02 -13.54 -23.54
C ALA A 135 30.78 -14.98 -23.05
N GLU A 136 31.74 -15.89 -23.24
CA GLU A 136 31.70 -17.24 -22.66
C GLU A 136 31.84 -17.23 -21.14
N ARG A 137 32.78 -16.44 -20.60
CA ARG A 137 32.93 -16.26 -19.15
C ARG A 137 31.66 -15.71 -18.51
N LEU A 138 31.05 -14.69 -19.13
CA LEU A 138 29.81 -14.12 -18.63
C LEU A 138 28.63 -15.11 -18.68
N ARG A 139 28.57 -15.98 -19.70
CA ARG A 139 27.57 -17.05 -19.76
C ARG A 139 27.77 -18.07 -18.65
N ALA A 140 29.01 -18.52 -18.44
CA ALA A 140 29.33 -19.45 -17.36
C ALA A 140 29.05 -18.85 -15.97
N ASP A 141 29.36 -17.57 -15.75
CA ASP A 141 29.03 -16.87 -14.50
C ASP A 141 27.51 -16.83 -14.26
N ARG A 142 26.73 -16.52 -15.29
CA ARG A 142 25.26 -16.48 -15.20
C ARG A 142 24.67 -17.86 -14.92
N GLU A 143 25.21 -18.90 -15.53
CA GLU A 143 24.80 -20.28 -15.29
C GLU A 143 25.06 -20.68 -13.83
N ARG A 144 26.26 -20.41 -13.30
CA ARG A 144 26.55 -20.67 -11.87
C ARG A 144 25.62 -19.92 -10.93
N VAL A 145 25.31 -18.66 -11.24
CA VAL A 145 24.39 -17.86 -10.41
C VAL A 145 22.97 -18.43 -10.47
N ALA A 146 22.53 -18.90 -11.64
CA ALA A 146 21.23 -19.55 -11.80
C ALA A 146 21.16 -20.86 -11.01
N ASP A 147 22.18 -21.72 -11.10
CA ASP A 147 22.25 -22.99 -10.37
C ASP A 147 22.27 -22.78 -8.86
N GLN A 148 23.02 -21.78 -8.39
CA GLN A 148 23.06 -21.41 -6.99
C GLN A 148 21.68 -20.91 -6.52
N ALA A 149 21.05 -20.03 -7.29
CA ALA A 149 19.72 -19.52 -6.97
C ALA A 149 18.66 -20.64 -6.94
N GLU A 150 18.75 -21.62 -7.84
CA GLU A 150 17.87 -22.79 -7.83
C GLU A 150 18.09 -23.65 -6.59
N THR A 151 19.35 -23.89 -6.22
CA THR A 151 19.71 -24.66 -5.03
C THR A 151 19.18 -23.98 -3.75
N ASP A 152 19.39 -22.67 -3.64
CA ASP A 152 18.93 -21.86 -2.51
C ASP A 152 17.40 -21.83 -2.44
N ALA A 153 16.71 -21.72 -3.58
CA ALA A 153 15.25 -21.77 -3.65
C ALA A 153 14.69 -23.12 -3.21
N ARG A 154 15.31 -24.24 -3.65
CA ARG A 154 14.93 -25.59 -3.22
C ARG A 154 15.15 -25.78 -1.72
N ALA A 155 16.29 -25.32 -1.19
CA ALA A 155 16.59 -25.39 0.24
C ALA A 155 15.59 -24.57 1.08
N ALA A 156 15.26 -23.35 0.64
CA ALA A 156 14.30 -22.49 1.29
C ALA A 156 12.89 -23.11 1.30
N GLN A 157 12.48 -23.74 0.20
CA GLN A 157 11.19 -24.42 0.12
C GLN A 157 11.14 -25.64 1.05
N ALA A 158 12.18 -26.47 1.05
CA ALA A 158 12.28 -27.62 1.96
C ALA A 158 12.21 -27.19 3.44
N ALA A 159 12.87 -26.09 3.81
CA ALA A 159 12.80 -25.55 5.16
C ALA A 159 11.37 -25.13 5.55
N LYS A 160 10.65 -24.44 4.66
CA LYS A 160 9.24 -24.08 4.86
C LYS A 160 8.33 -25.30 4.98
N ASP A 161 8.57 -26.33 4.19
CA ASP A 161 7.75 -27.55 4.22
C ASP A 161 7.96 -28.34 5.52
N VAL A 162 9.18 -28.38 6.04
CA VAL A 162 9.48 -28.94 7.38
C VAL A 162 8.78 -28.14 8.48
N GLU A 163 8.82 -26.82 8.40
CA GLU A 163 8.18 -25.94 9.37
C GLU A 163 6.65 -26.15 9.37
N ARG A 164 6.01 -26.09 8.19
CA ARG A 164 4.58 -26.36 8.03
C ARG A 164 4.19 -27.76 8.49
N ALA A 165 5.04 -28.77 8.27
CA ALA A 165 4.80 -30.12 8.77
C ALA A 165 4.81 -30.17 10.32
N ARG A 166 5.73 -29.43 10.96
CA ARG A 166 5.76 -29.30 12.43
C ARG A 166 4.53 -28.57 12.95
N GLU A 167 4.09 -27.51 12.30
CA GLU A 167 2.87 -26.79 12.67
C GLU A 167 1.63 -27.67 12.58
N ARG A 168 1.47 -28.41 11.47
CA ARG A 168 0.39 -29.40 11.31
C ARG A 168 0.40 -30.44 12.42
N SER A 169 1.57 -31.03 12.69
CA SER A 169 1.71 -32.02 13.76
C SER A 169 1.33 -31.46 15.15
N LYS A 170 1.73 -30.21 15.46
CA LYS A 170 1.31 -29.53 16.69
C LYS A 170 -0.19 -29.28 16.74
N ALA A 171 -0.79 -28.86 15.63
CA ALA A 171 -2.22 -28.61 15.53
C ALA A 171 -3.04 -29.90 15.72
N ASP A 172 -2.59 -31.00 15.11
CA ASP A 172 -3.22 -32.31 15.25
C ASP A 172 -3.11 -32.83 16.70
N ALA A 173 -1.94 -32.69 17.33
CA ALA A 173 -1.76 -33.05 18.73
C ALA A 173 -2.65 -32.21 19.66
N ALA A 174 -2.76 -30.91 19.42
CA ALA A 174 -3.65 -30.03 20.18
C ALA A 174 -5.13 -30.38 19.96
N ALA A 175 -5.52 -30.75 18.74
CA ALA A 175 -6.87 -31.22 18.43
C ALA A 175 -7.20 -32.53 19.14
N ALA A 176 -6.27 -33.49 19.16
CA ALA A 176 -6.41 -34.74 19.90
C ALA A 176 -6.57 -34.49 21.41
N GLN A 177 -5.75 -33.61 22.00
CA GLN A 177 -5.86 -33.24 23.41
C GLN A 177 -7.23 -32.61 23.73
N ARG A 178 -7.73 -31.70 22.88
CA ARG A 178 -9.07 -31.12 23.05
C ARG A 178 -10.17 -32.17 22.95
N ALA A 179 -10.05 -33.13 22.03
CA ALA A 179 -11.03 -34.21 21.87
C ALA A 179 -11.05 -35.12 23.11
N GLU A 180 -9.89 -35.48 23.64
CA GLU A 180 -9.77 -36.26 24.88
C GLU A 180 -10.31 -35.51 26.10
N GLN A 181 -10.00 -34.22 26.23
CA GLN A 181 -10.53 -33.40 27.31
C GLN A 181 -12.06 -33.32 27.23
N ALA A 182 -12.62 -33.05 26.05
CA ALA A 182 -14.06 -33.01 25.85
C ALA A 182 -14.72 -34.37 26.16
N ALA A 183 -14.07 -35.49 25.85
CA ALA A 183 -14.55 -36.82 26.22
C ALA A 183 -14.57 -37.03 27.74
N ARG A 184 -13.50 -36.61 28.44
CA ARG A 184 -13.44 -36.67 29.92
C ARG A 184 -14.49 -35.78 30.58
N GLU A 185 -14.72 -34.58 30.05
CA GLU A 185 -15.75 -33.66 30.54
C GLU A 185 -17.16 -34.22 30.34
N ARG A 186 -17.45 -34.81 29.17
CA ARG A 186 -18.73 -35.51 28.92
C ARG A 186 -18.95 -36.64 29.92
N ALA A 187 -17.96 -37.50 30.14
CA ALA A 187 -18.07 -38.61 31.08
C ALA A 187 -18.35 -38.13 32.52
N ARG A 188 -17.65 -37.07 32.98
CA ARG A 188 -17.91 -36.46 34.29
C ARG A 188 -19.32 -35.86 34.39
N TYR A 189 -19.81 -35.25 33.31
CA TYR A 189 -21.16 -34.67 33.28
C TYR A 189 -22.24 -35.76 33.34
N GLU A 190 -22.08 -36.84 32.57
CA GLU A 190 -22.98 -38.00 32.56
C GLU A 190 -23.00 -38.73 33.92
N GLU A 191 -21.85 -38.87 34.58
CA GLU A 191 -21.78 -39.39 35.95
C GLU A 191 -22.59 -38.55 36.93
N ARG A 192 -22.41 -37.22 36.91
CA ARG A 192 -23.17 -36.30 37.77
C ARG A 192 -24.68 -36.35 37.50
N ILE A 193 -25.09 -36.54 36.25
CA ILE A 193 -26.51 -36.76 35.91
C ILE A 193 -27.02 -38.04 36.58
N ARG A 194 -26.30 -39.16 36.43
CA ARG A 194 -26.69 -40.44 37.04
C ARG A 194 -26.80 -40.34 38.56
N GLU A 195 -25.83 -39.72 39.23
CA GLU A 195 -25.88 -39.50 40.67
C GLU A 195 -27.10 -38.66 41.09
N TYR A 196 -27.43 -37.61 40.32
CA TYR A 196 -28.60 -36.78 40.57
C TYR A 196 -29.90 -37.56 40.37
N GLU A 197 -30.00 -38.36 39.32
CA GLU A 197 -31.16 -39.22 39.05
C GLU A 197 -31.34 -40.31 40.12
N GLU A 198 -30.25 -40.97 40.54
CA GLU A 198 -30.26 -41.94 41.63
C GLU A 198 -30.70 -41.30 42.96
N LYS A 199 -30.15 -40.11 43.28
CA LYS A 199 -30.54 -39.38 44.48
C LYS A 199 -32.03 -39.03 44.44
N LYS A 200 -32.51 -38.48 43.33
CA LYS A 200 -33.92 -38.17 43.12
C LYS A 200 -34.81 -39.41 43.28
N ALA A 201 -34.37 -40.56 42.78
CA ALA A 201 -35.09 -41.82 42.94
C ALA A 201 -35.11 -42.33 44.39
N ARG A 202 -34.02 -42.16 45.16
CA ARG A 202 -33.98 -42.49 46.59
C ARG A 202 -34.93 -41.60 47.40
N ASP A 203 -34.86 -40.29 47.17
CA ASP A 203 -35.73 -39.30 47.83
C ASP A 203 -37.21 -39.59 47.53
N ALA A 204 -37.54 -39.96 46.28
CA ALA A 204 -38.91 -40.34 45.88
C ALA A 204 -39.37 -41.68 46.47
N ALA A 205 -38.46 -42.60 46.76
CA ALA A 205 -38.75 -43.90 47.38
C ALA A 205 -38.90 -43.83 48.92
N GLY A 206 -38.74 -42.64 49.52
CA GLY A 206 -38.97 -42.42 50.95
C GLY A 206 -37.97 -43.12 51.88
N ARG A 207 -36.74 -43.34 51.41
CA ARG A 207 -35.61 -43.80 52.23
C ARG A 207 -34.54 -42.73 52.34
#